data_AF-A0A9Q7K364-F1
#
_entry.id   AF-A0A9Q7K364-F1
#
_cell.length_a   1.000
_cell.length_b   1.000
_cell.length_c   1.000
_cell.angle_alpha   90.00
_cell.angle_beta   90.00
_cell.angle_gamma   90.00
#
_symmetry.space_group_name_H-M   'P 1'
#
loop_
_entity.id
_entity.type
_entity.pdbx_description
1 polymer ?
#
loop_
_entity_poly.entity_id
_entity_poly.type
_entity_poly.pdbx_seq_one_letter_code
_entity_poly.pdbx_strand_id
1 'polypeptide(L)'
;MTATKPMTGEQLDELMTVAVNMQRDSEKAGNRPSAMFAYAVQVAVLELRKVRNDAAALAEENAGLKDFVKTCFRAAADGTSLDGADIQELGERLGLFGRETYQPALHGYICGHEAGEDTVYVMKKTPATSSFLAEVRAQGVEMFAAWNDKHIKPGVEHKESLTAVSHAARWFAELIRKGVQS
;
A
#
# COMPACT_ATOMS: atom_id res chain seq x y z
N MET A 1 -29.36 -9.78 3.49
CA MET A 1 -28.12 -10.03 4.24
C MET A 1 -27.91 -8.86 5.18
N THR A 2 -27.97 -9.09 6.49
CA THR A 2 -27.60 -8.06 7.47
C THR A 2 -26.09 -7.88 7.38
N ALA A 3 -25.62 -6.67 7.07
CA ALA A 3 -24.20 -6.36 7.15
C ALA A 3 -23.78 -6.49 8.62
N THR A 4 -23.10 -7.58 8.96
CA THR A 4 -22.53 -7.79 10.28
C THR A 4 -21.48 -6.71 10.52
N LYS A 5 -21.52 -6.08 11.71
CA LYS A 5 -20.57 -5.04 12.09
C LYS A 5 -19.14 -5.57 11.90
N PRO A 6 -18.24 -4.85 11.21
CA PRO A 6 -16.86 -5.30 11.04
C PRO A 6 -16.18 -5.39 12.42
N MET A 7 -15.37 -6.44 12.63
CA MET A 7 -14.58 -6.60 13.86
C MET A 7 -13.71 -5.37 14.11
N THR A 8 -13.51 -4.94 15.35
CA THR A 8 -12.55 -3.86 15.71
C THR A 8 -11.10 -4.35 15.61
N GLY A 9 -10.13 -3.44 15.75
CA GLY A 9 -8.70 -3.80 15.83
C GLY A 9 -8.43 -4.72 17.03
N GLU A 10 -8.96 -4.36 18.20
CA GLU A 10 -8.86 -5.16 19.43
C GLU A 10 -9.47 -6.56 19.25
N GLN A 11 -10.63 -6.67 18.60
CA GLN A 11 -11.25 -7.96 18.33
C GLN A 11 -10.40 -8.84 17.39
N LEU A 12 -9.63 -8.24 16.47
CA LEU A 12 -8.66 -8.97 15.65
C LEU A 12 -7.43 -9.40 16.48
N ASP A 13 -6.99 -8.59 17.44
CA ASP A 13 -5.90 -8.92 18.39
C ASP A 13 -6.25 -10.09 19.30
N GLU A 14 -7.47 -10.09 19.82
CA GLU A 14 -8.02 -11.21 20.57
C GLU A 14 -8.12 -12.46 19.70
N LEU A 15 -8.67 -12.36 18.48
CA LEU A 15 -8.80 -13.49 17.57
C LEU A 15 -7.42 -14.07 17.18
N MET A 16 -6.43 -13.22 16.91
CA MET A 16 -5.05 -13.66 16.66
C MET A 16 -4.50 -14.46 17.84
N THR A 17 -4.69 -13.94 19.06
CA THR A 17 -4.22 -14.59 20.29
C THR A 17 -4.87 -15.95 20.51
N VAL A 18 -6.19 -16.03 20.31
CA VAL A 18 -6.95 -17.29 20.39
C VAL A 18 -6.45 -18.28 19.35
N ALA A 19 -6.25 -17.83 18.10
CA ALA A 19 -5.80 -18.70 17.02
C ALA A 19 -4.37 -19.24 17.26
N VAL A 20 -3.44 -18.42 17.77
CA VAL A 20 -2.09 -18.88 18.14
C VAL A 20 -2.13 -19.93 19.26
N ASN A 21 -2.90 -19.68 20.32
CA ASN A 21 -3.03 -20.63 21.42
C ASN A 21 -3.69 -21.93 20.95
N MET A 22 -4.75 -21.84 20.15
CA MET A 22 -5.45 -22.99 19.58
C MET A 22 -4.53 -23.83 18.69
N GLN A 23 -3.70 -23.20 17.86
CA GLN A 23 -2.73 -23.92 17.03
C GLN A 23 -1.76 -24.71 17.91
N ARG A 24 -1.10 -24.03 18.85
CA ARG A 24 -0.11 -24.65 19.76
C ARG A 24 -0.72 -25.83 20.52
N ASP A 25 -1.91 -25.66 21.08
CA ASP A 25 -2.53 -26.69 21.91
C ASP A 25 -3.04 -27.86 21.05
N SER A 26 -3.50 -27.59 19.82
CA SER A 26 -3.87 -28.62 18.85
C SER A 26 -2.66 -29.43 18.35
N GLU A 27 -1.52 -28.76 18.12
CA GLU A 27 -0.27 -29.43 17.74
C GLU A 27 0.22 -30.37 18.86
N LYS A 28 0.19 -29.93 20.12
CA LYS A 28 0.51 -30.78 21.28
C LYS A 28 -0.42 -31.99 21.39
N ALA A 29 -1.70 -31.81 21.06
CA ALA A 29 -2.70 -32.88 21.09
C ALA A 29 -2.65 -33.81 19.85
N GLY A 30 -1.77 -33.55 18.87
CA GLY A 30 -1.74 -34.29 17.61
C GLY A 30 -2.94 -34.04 16.70
N ASN A 31 -3.78 -33.04 16.99
CA ASN A 31 -4.96 -32.68 16.20
C ASN A 31 -4.57 -31.76 15.04
N ARG A 32 -4.03 -32.37 13.99
CA ARG A 32 -3.55 -31.66 12.79
C ARG A 32 -4.65 -30.82 12.10
N PRO A 33 -5.91 -31.29 11.93
CA PRO A 33 -6.96 -30.46 11.34
C PRO A 33 -7.21 -29.14 12.10
N SER A 34 -7.31 -29.20 13.43
CA SER A 34 -7.52 -27.98 14.23
C SER A 34 -6.31 -27.05 14.21
N ALA A 35 -5.08 -27.60 14.20
CA ALA A 35 -3.87 -26.80 14.07
C ALA A 35 -3.82 -26.03 12.73
N MET A 36 -4.15 -26.70 11.62
CA MET A 36 -4.17 -26.04 10.30
C MET A 36 -5.27 -24.99 10.19
N PHE A 37 -6.46 -25.26 10.75
CA PHE A 37 -7.53 -24.27 10.79
C PHE A 37 -7.09 -23.03 11.58
N ALA A 38 -6.51 -23.22 12.76
CA ALA A 38 -6.02 -22.12 13.59
C ALA A 38 -4.92 -21.31 12.89
N TYR A 39 -4.03 -21.97 12.15
CA TYR A 39 -3.05 -21.29 11.29
C TYR A 39 -3.70 -20.46 10.17
N ALA A 40 -4.70 -21.03 9.48
CA ALA A 40 -5.43 -20.31 8.44
C ALA A 40 -6.15 -19.06 8.98
N VAL A 41 -6.70 -19.15 10.20
CA VAL A 41 -7.31 -17.99 10.89
C VAL A 41 -6.26 -16.91 11.15
N GLN A 42 -5.05 -17.27 11.58
CA GLN A 42 -3.96 -16.30 11.78
C GLN A 42 -3.60 -15.56 10.48
N VAL A 43 -3.46 -16.31 9.38
CA VAL A 43 -3.17 -15.71 8.06
C VAL A 43 -4.28 -14.74 7.66
N ALA A 44 -5.55 -15.14 7.79
CA ALA A 44 -6.68 -14.28 7.47
C ALA A 44 -6.73 -13.00 8.34
N VAL A 45 -6.39 -13.09 9.62
CA VAL A 45 -6.31 -11.91 10.51
C VAL A 45 -5.20 -10.96 10.06
N LEU A 46 -4.02 -11.49 9.71
CA LEU A 46 -2.90 -10.68 9.22
C LEU A 46 -3.25 -9.96 7.91
N GLU A 47 -3.88 -10.66 6.96
CA GLU A 47 -4.33 -10.07 5.70
C GLU A 47 -5.39 -8.99 5.92
N LEU A 48 -6.39 -9.24 6.78
CA LEU A 48 -7.42 -8.25 7.13
C LEU A 48 -6.83 -6.99 7.77
N ARG A 49 -5.85 -7.15 8.67
CA ARG A 49 -5.14 -6.01 9.27
C ARG A 49 -4.40 -5.21 8.21
N LYS A 50 -3.65 -5.87 7.33
CA LYS A 50 -2.90 -5.22 6.26
C LYS A 50 -3.84 -4.36 5.39
N VAL A 51 -4.92 -4.96 4.90
CA VAL A 51 -5.91 -4.25 4.06
C VAL A 51 -6.52 -3.05 4.79
N ARG A 52 -6.83 -3.19 6.08
CA ARG A 52 -7.39 -2.08 6.87
C ARG A 52 -6.39 -0.97 7.12
N ASN A 53 -5.13 -1.30 7.37
CA ASN A 53 -4.07 -0.32 7.56
C ASN A 53 -3.81 0.44 6.25
N ASP A 54 -3.73 -0.27 5.12
CA ASP A 54 -3.59 0.35 3.80
C ASP A 54 -4.77 1.26 3.48
N ALA A 55 -6.00 0.82 3.77
CA ALA A 55 -7.20 1.63 3.58
C ALA A 55 -7.24 2.87 4.48
N ALA A 56 -6.80 2.76 5.74
CA ALA A 56 -6.69 3.89 6.66
C ALA A 56 -5.66 4.92 6.17
N ALA A 57 -4.47 4.47 5.77
CA ALA A 57 -3.42 5.34 5.23
C ALA A 57 -3.87 6.04 3.94
N LEU A 58 -4.56 5.34 3.04
CA LEU A 58 -5.16 5.94 1.84
C LEU A 58 -6.25 6.95 2.19
N ALA A 59 -7.06 6.69 3.22
CA ALA A 59 -8.11 7.61 3.65
C ALA A 59 -7.53 8.91 4.21
N GLU A 60 -6.44 8.83 5.00
CA GLU A 60 -5.71 10.00 5.52
C GLU A 60 -5.08 10.82 4.39
N GLU A 61 -4.40 10.17 3.44
CA GLU A 61 -3.81 10.84 2.27
C GLU A 61 -4.89 11.56 1.44
N ASN A 62 -6.01 10.87 1.19
CA ASN A 62 -7.16 11.45 0.49
C ASN A 62 -7.83 12.58 1.28
N ALA A 63 -7.79 12.56 2.61
CA ALA A 63 -8.34 13.64 3.43
C ALA A 63 -7.54 14.93 3.23
N GLY A 64 -6.20 14.86 3.24
CA GLY A 64 -5.33 16.01 2.97
C GLY A 64 -5.54 16.58 1.57
N LEU A 65 -5.59 15.72 0.53
CA LEU A 65 -5.88 16.14 -0.84
C LEU A 65 -7.26 16.81 -0.97
N LYS A 66 -8.29 16.23 -0.34
CA LYS A 66 -9.63 16.82 -0.35
C LYS A 66 -9.70 18.15 0.39
N ASP A 67 -8.95 18.30 1.49
CA ASP A 67 -8.95 19.55 2.26
C ASP A 67 -8.27 20.69 1.49
N PHE A 68 -7.20 20.38 0.75
CA PHE A 68 -6.55 21.31 -0.17
C PHE A 68 -7.55 21.82 -1.22
N VAL A 69 -8.19 20.89 -1.94
CA VAL A 69 -9.16 21.22 -3.00
C VAL A 69 -10.37 21.99 -2.46
N LYS A 70 -10.91 21.58 -1.30
CA LYS A 70 -12.02 22.28 -0.65
C LYS A 70 -11.65 23.71 -0.27
N THR A 71 -10.44 23.94 0.22
CA THR A 71 -9.98 25.28 0.60
C THR A 71 -9.89 26.18 -0.63
N CYS A 72 -9.33 25.69 -1.73
CA CYS A 72 -9.28 26.44 -2.99
C CYS A 72 -10.69 26.77 -3.52
N PHE A 73 -11.62 25.81 -3.50
CA PHE A 73 -13.00 26.06 -3.95
C PHE A 73 -13.77 27.03 -3.06
N ARG A 74 -13.57 26.98 -1.74
CA ARG A 74 -14.17 27.94 -0.81
C ARG A 74 -13.66 29.34 -1.09
N ALA A 75 -12.35 29.50 -1.25
CA ALA A 75 -11.76 30.80 -1.55
C ALA A 75 -12.38 31.43 -2.82
N ALA A 76 -12.53 30.62 -3.88
CA ALA A 76 -13.19 31.05 -5.11
C ALA A 76 -14.67 31.39 -4.91
N ALA A 77 -15.41 30.59 -4.13
CA ALA A 77 -16.84 30.82 -3.84
C ALA A 77 -17.07 32.09 -3.00
N ASP A 78 -16.18 32.37 -2.06
CA ASP A 78 -16.24 33.54 -1.18
C ASP A 78 -15.74 34.83 -1.88
N GLY A 79 -15.30 34.72 -3.14
CA GLY A 79 -14.74 35.85 -3.90
C GLY A 79 -13.38 36.33 -3.38
N THR A 80 -12.69 35.50 -2.59
CA THR A 80 -11.34 35.78 -2.09
C THR A 80 -10.30 35.39 -3.14
N SER A 81 -9.10 35.98 -3.03
CA SER A 81 -7.96 35.62 -3.87
C SER A 81 -7.04 34.68 -3.09
N LEU A 82 -6.58 33.62 -3.74
CA LEU A 82 -5.43 32.84 -3.29
C LEU A 82 -4.31 33.10 -4.29
N ASP A 83 -3.18 33.60 -3.80
CA ASP A 83 -1.98 33.75 -4.61
C ASP A 83 -1.07 32.51 -4.52
N GLY A 84 0.08 32.58 -5.17
CA GLY A 84 1.05 31.48 -5.16
C GLY A 84 1.59 31.16 -3.76
N ALA A 85 1.75 32.18 -2.90
CA ALA A 85 2.24 32.00 -1.53
C ALA A 85 1.19 31.31 -0.66
N ASP A 86 -0.09 31.70 -0.79
CA ASP A 86 -1.20 31.06 -0.06
C ASP A 86 -1.32 29.57 -0.41
N ILE A 87 -1.20 29.24 -1.71
CA ILE A 87 -1.25 27.86 -2.20
C ILE A 87 -0.07 27.04 -1.67
N GLN A 88 1.12 27.63 -1.64
CA GLN A 88 2.32 26.99 -1.13
C GLN A 88 2.22 26.71 0.37
N GLU A 89 1.79 27.70 1.16
CA GLU A 89 1.58 27.55 2.60
C GLU A 89 0.51 26.50 2.91
N LEU A 90 -0.61 26.53 2.18
CA LEU A 90 -1.68 25.53 2.31
C LEU A 90 -1.17 24.12 2.02
N GLY A 91 -0.44 23.95 0.91
CA GLY A 91 0.11 22.65 0.51
C GLY A 91 1.12 22.11 1.51
N GLU A 92 1.96 22.94 2.11
CA GLU A 92 2.87 22.52 3.17
C GLU A 92 2.16 22.19 4.47
N ARG A 93 1.20 23.01 4.89
CA ARG A 93 0.39 22.78 6.10
C ARG A 93 -0.33 21.44 6.04
N LEU A 94 -0.78 21.04 4.85
CA LEU A 94 -1.42 19.75 4.59
C LEU A 94 -0.44 18.61 4.31
N GLY A 95 0.88 18.88 4.34
CA GLY A 95 1.92 17.89 4.07
C GLY A 95 1.96 17.42 2.61
N LEU A 96 1.33 18.14 1.67
CA LEU A 96 1.30 17.83 0.25
C LEU A 96 2.54 18.36 -0.47
N PHE A 97 3.10 19.48 -0.01
CA PHE A 97 4.29 20.08 -0.60
C PHE A 97 5.52 19.92 0.31
N GLY A 98 6.69 19.87 -0.32
CA GLY A 98 7.99 19.98 0.31
C GLY A 98 8.80 21.09 -0.36
N ARG A 99 9.81 21.59 0.36
CA ARG A 99 10.77 22.55 -0.15
C ARG A 99 12.03 21.84 -0.63
N GLU A 100 12.48 22.18 -1.82
CA GLU A 100 13.76 21.73 -2.36
C GLU A 100 14.55 22.93 -2.89
N THR A 101 15.88 22.85 -2.80
CA THR A 101 16.76 23.81 -3.48
C THR A 101 16.64 23.60 -4.98
N TYR A 102 16.34 24.67 -5.71
CA TYR A 102 16.10 24.62 -7.14
C TYR A 102 17.32 24.07 -7.90
N GLN A 103 17.06 23.03 -8.68
CA GLN A 103 18.03 22.40 -9.57
C GLN A 103 17.35 22.22 -10.94
N PRO A 104 17.78 22.95 -11.99
CA PRO A 104 17.19 22.83 -13.32
C PRO A 104 17.17 21.40 -13.87
N ALA A 105 18.16 20.59 -13.47
CA ALA A 105 18.25 19.18 -13.84
C ALA A 105 17.13 18.31 -13.24
N LEU A 106 16.59 18.67 -12.07
CA LEU A 106 15.54 17.93 -11.38
C LEU A 106 14.16 18.55 -11.59
N HIS A 107 14.09 19.88 -11.59
CA HIS A 107 12.82 20.63 -11.60
C HIS A 107 12.43 21.18 -12.97
N GLY A 108 13.32 21.09 -13.97
CA GLY A 108 13.18 21.78 -15.25
C GLY A 108 13.50 23.27 -15.14
N TYR A 109 13.54 23.98 -16.27
CA TYR A 109 13.78 25.43 -16.27
C TYR A 109 12.55 26.19 -15.77
N ILE A 110 12.71 26.90 -14.65
CA ILE A 110 11.73 27.82 -14.08
C ILE A 110 12.25 29.23 -14.27
N CYS A 111 11.44 30.08 -14.92
CA CYS A 111 11.80 31.48 -15.17
C CYS A 111 11.97 32.23 -13.84
N GLY A 112 13.02 33.06 -13.77
CA GLY A 112 13.30 33.88 -12.59
C GLY A 112 13.79 33.10 -11.38
N HIS A 113 14.29 31.87 -11.57
CA HIS A 113 14.94 31.10 -10.52
C HIS A 113 16.42 30.83 -10.82
N GLU A 114 17.28 31.02 -9.83
CA GLU A 114 18.71 30.73 -9.87
C GLU A 114 19.02 29.41 -9.17
N ALA A 115 19.75 28.54 -9.87
CA ALA A 115 20.09 27.20 -9.39
C ALA A 115 20.95 27.29 -8.12
N GLY A 116 20.57 26.55 -7.07
CA GLY A 116 21.33 26.50 -5.82
C GLY A 116 21.02 27.61 -4.82
N GLU A 117 20.28 28.65 -5.21
CA GLU A 117 19.90 29.76 -4.32
C GLU A 117 18.41 29.73 -4.01
N ASP A 118 17.56 29.49 -5.02
CA ASP A 118 16.12 29.54 -4.84
C ASP A 118 15.54 28.26 -4.25
N THR A 119 14.46 28.43 -3.49
CA THR A 119 13.64 27.32 -3.00
C THR A 119 12.42 27.15 -3.88
N VAL A 120 12.17 25.92 -4.33
CA VAL A 120 10.97 25.54 -5.06
C VAL A 120 10.12 24.60 -4.24
N TYR A 121 8.82 24.62 -4.51
CA TYR A 121 7.86 23.71 -3.89
C TYR A 121 7.62 22.52 -4.82
N VAL A 122 7.81 21.32 -4.28
CA VAL A 122 7.57 20.07 -4.99
C VAL A 122 6.43 19.30 -4.33
N MET A 123 5.65 18.58 -5.14
CA MET A 123 4.67 17.65 -4.60
C MET A 123 5.39 16.49 -3.91
N LYS A 124 5.08 16.27 -2.63
CA LYS A 124 5.53 15.08 -1.93
C LYS A 124 4.90 13.86 -2.58
N LYS A 125 5.71 12.80 -2.68
CA LYS A 125 5.22 11.49 -3.11
C LYS A 125 4.11 11.05 -2.16
N THR A 126 3.10 10.38 -2.71
CA THR A 126 1.98 9.77 -1.99
C THR A 126 2.35 8.34 -1.56
N PRO A 127 2.85 8.14 -0.31
CA PRO A 127 3.43 6.86 0.08
C PRO A 127 2.36 5.77 0.22
N ALA A 128 1.15 6.11 0.67
CA ALA A 128 0.08 5.13 0.83
C ALA A 128 -0.42 4.67 -0.55
N THR A 129 -0.63 5.61 -1.48
CA THR A 129 -0.96 5.27 -2.87
C THR A 129 0.13 4.42 -3.53
N SER A 130 1.41 4.78 -3.32
CA SER A 130 2.53 4.02 -3.88
C SER A 130 2.60 2.59 -3.32
N SER A 131 2.45 2.43 -2.00
CA SER A 131 2.43 1.13 -1.33
C SER A 131 1.27 0.27 -1.81
N PHE A 132 0.08 0.85 -1.89
CA PHE A 132 -1.11 0.17 -2.40
C PHE A 132 -0.93 -0.31 -3.84
N LEU A 133 -0.40 0.54 -4.73
CA LEU A 133 -0.13 0.16 -6.11
C LEU A 133 0.94 -0.94 -6.21
N ALA A 134 1.97 -0.91 -5.36
CA ALA A 134 2.96 -1.98 -5.30
C ALA A 134 2.31 -3.30 -4.89
N GLU A 135 1.44 -3.27 -3.87
CA GLU A 135 0.70 -4.45 -3.44
C GLU A 135 -0.21 -5.02 -4.53
N VAL A 136 -0.98 -4.17 -5.22
CA VAL A 136 -1.84 -4.60 -6.34
C VAL A 136 -1.03 -5.24 -7.46
N ARG A 137 0.13 -4.66 -7.81
CA ARG A 137 1.03 -5.23 -8.81
C ARG A 137 1.59 -6.59 -8.35
N ALA A 138 2.02 -6.69 -7.10
CA ALA A 138 2.52 -7.94 -6.51
C ALA A 138 1.47 -9.04 -6.56
N GLN A 139 0.22 -8.72 -6.20
CA GLN A 139 -0.91 -9.66 -6.31
C GLN A 139 -1.15 -10.11 -7.75
N GLY A 140 -1.04 -9.22 -8.74
CA GLY A 140 -1.14 -9.60 -10.15
C GLY A 140 -0.06 -10.62 -10.57
N VAL A 141 1.17 -10.48 -10.08
CA VAL A 141 2.25 -11.43 -10.34
C VAL A 141 2.01 -12.77 -9.62
N GLU A 142 1.47 -12.74 -8.41
CA GLU A 142 1.10 -13.96 -7.67
C GLU A 142 -0.07 -14.71 -8.32
N MET A 143 -1.04 -13.99 -8.89
CA MET A 143 -2.11 -14.59 -9.68
C MET A 143 -1.56 -15.33 -10.89
N PHE A 144 -0.54 -14.77 -11.57
CA PHE A 144 0.15 -15.47 -12.65
C PHE A 144 0.86 -16.74 -12.16
N ALA A 145 1.58 -16.68 -11.03
CA ALA A 145 2.23 -17.85 -10.44
C ALA A 145 1.22 -18.95 -10.08
N ALA A 146 0.10 -18.58 -9.46
CA ALA A 146 -0.98 -19.51 -9.10
C ALA A 146 -1.65 -20.12 -10.34
N TRP A 147 -1.83 -19.34 -11.40
CA TRP A 147 -2.31 -19.83 -12.68
C TRP A 147 -1.34 -20.87 -13.25
N ASN A 148 -0.04 -20.57 -13.28
CA ASN A 148 0.98 -21.47 -13.81
C ASN A 148 1.01 -22.81 -13.04
N ASP A 149 1.02 -22.77 -11.71
CA ASP A 149 1.01 -23.98 -10.86
C ASP A 149 -0.19 -24.90 -11.12
N LYS A 150 -1.36 -24.33 -11.42
CA LYS A 150 -2.56 -25.09 -11.77
C LYS A 150 -2.45 -25.79 -13.14
N HIS A 151 -1.65 -25.24 -14.06
CA HIS A 151 -1.52 -25.74 -15.43
C HIS A 151 -0.28 -26.63 -15.64
N ILE A 152 0.67 -26.65 -14.70
CA ILE A 152 1.79 -27.59 -14.69
C ILE A 152 1.28 -29.00 -14.30
N LYS A 153 1.05 -29.85 -15.30
CA LYS A 153 0.59 -31.24 -15.12
C LYS A 153 1.75 -32.23 -15.23
N PRO A 154 1.62 -33.45 -14.66
CA PRO A 154 2.56 -34.54 -14.93
C PRO A 154 2.68 -34.80 -16.45
N GLY A 155 3.91 -34.90 -16.96
CA GLY A 155 4.18 -35.14 -18.38
C GLY A 155 4.25 -33.88 -19.27
N VAL A 156 4.08 -32.68 -18.70
CA VAL A 156 4.33 -31.42 -19.43
C VAL A 156 5.84 -31.25 -19.69
N GLU A 157 6.17 -30.92 -20.94
CA GLU A 157 7.53 -30.56 -21.35
C GLU A 157 8.02 -29.34 -20.57
N HIS A 158 9.28 -29.33 -20.15
CA HIS A 158 9.87 -28.25 -19.33
C HIS A 158 9.20 -27.99 -17.98
N LYS A 159 8.56 -28.99 -17.37
CA LYS A 159 7.95 -28.90 -16.03
C LYS A 159 8.83 -28.18 -15.00
N GLU A 160 10.12 -28.51 -14.94
CA GLU A 160 11.06 -27.91 -13.99
C GLU A 160 11.23 -26.40 -14.24
N SER A 161 11.45 -26.00 -15.49
CA SER A 161 11.56 -24.60 -15.88
C SER A 161 10.28 -23.82 -15.59
N LEU A 162 9.11 -24.40 -15.90
CA LEU A 162 7.82 -23.76 -15.59
C LEU A 162 7.60 -23.60 -14.09
N THR A 163 8.03 -24.58 -13.30
CA THR A 163 7.98 -24.50 -11.83
C THR A 163 8.89 -23.37 -11.34
N ALA A 164 10.12 -23.30 -11.85
CA ALA A 164 11.07 -22.23 -11.52
C ALA A 164 10.50 -20.84 -11.86
N VAL A 165 9.77 -20.70 -12.97
CA VAL A 165 9.08 -19.43 -13.33
C VAL A 165 8.03 -19.04 -12.29
N SER A 166 7.22 -19.98 -11.79
CA SER A 166 6.26 -19.69 -10.71
C SER A 166 6.95 -19.22 -9.43
N HIS A 167 8.09 -19.81 -9.07
CA HIS A 167 8.88 -19.38 -7.90
C HIS A 167 9.49 -17.99 -8.11
N ALA A 168 10.05 -17.74 -9.29
CA ALA A 168 10.60 -16.44 -9.66
C ALA A 168 9.51 -15.34 -9.63
N ALA A 169 8.30 -15.64 -10.12
CA ALA A 169 7.17 -14.71 -10.06
C ALA A 169 6.83 -14.33 -8.61
N ARG A 170 6.75 -15.29 -7.69
CA ARG A 170 6.54 -14.99 -6.26
C ARG A 170 7.65 -14.15 -5.66
N TRP A 171 8.90 -14.43 -6.02
CA TRP A 171 10.04 -13.63 -5.59
C TRP A 171 9.98 -12.20 -6.13
N PHE A 172 9.61 -12.00 -7.41
CA PHE A 172 9.38 -10.66 -7.96
C PHE A 172 8.25 -9.91 -7.24
N ALA A 173 7.16 -10.59 -6.88
CA ALA A 173 6.09 -9.99 -6.10
C ALA A 173 6.61 -9.45 -4.74
N GLU A 174 7.51 -10.17 -4.07
CA GLU A 174 8.17 -9.67 -2.86
C GLU A 174 9.07 -8.46 -3.12
N LEU A 175 9.82 -8.44 -4.22
CA LEU A 175 10.65 -7.29 -4.59
C LEU A 175 9.81 -6.04 -4.87
N ILE A 176 8.68 -6.20 -5.57
CA ILE A 176 7.72 -5.12 -5.83
C ILE A 176 7.23 -4.53 -4.50
N ARG A 177 6.86 -5.36 -3.52
CA ARG A 177 6.44 -4.90 -2.18
C ARG A 177 7.55 -4.17 -1.42
N LYS A 178 8.81 -4.56 -1.61
CA LYS A 178 9.99 -3.89 -1.03
C LYS A 178 10.36 -2.59 -1.75
N GLY A 179 9.70 -2.26 -2.86
CA GLY A 179 10.03 -1.10 -3.69
C GLY A 179 11.38 -1.23 -4.40
N VAL A 180 11.94 -2.45 -4.48
CA VAL A 180 13.18 -2.71 -5.20
C VAL A 180 12.82 -2.79 -6.68
N GLN A 181 13.17 -1.74 -7.43
CA GLN A 181 13.12 -1.82 -8.89
C GLN A 181 14.26 -2.72 -9.37
N SER A 182 13.93 -3.63 -10.29
CA SER A 182 14.91 -4.36 -11.11
C SER A 182 15.60 -3.41 -12.09
#